data_AF-A0A9E5R300-F1
#
_entry.id   AF-A0A9E5R300-F1
#
_cell.length_a   1.000
_cell.length_b   1.000
_cell.length_c   1.000
_cell.angle_alpha   90.00
_cell.angle_beta   90.00
_cell.angle_gamma   90.00
#
_symmetry.space_group_name_H-M   'P 1'
#
loop_
_entity.id
_entity.type
_entity.pdbx_description
1 polymer ?
#
loop_
_entity_poly.entity_id
_entity_poly.type
_entity_poly.pdbx_seq_one_letter_code
_entity_poly.pdbx_strand_id
1 'polypeptide(L)'
;MHHCIGRRRHPAARLVGDALGLASTRRFPGWEAMFSGQRLGDVAIVATESQARLQPALAALQAGYHVVLDVPNWRPAPWNAWF
;
A
#
# COMPACT_ATOMS: atom_id res chain seq x y z
N MET A 1 7.27 -20.51 1.22
CA MET A 1 8.10 -19.69 0.31
C MET A 1 7.18 -18.93 -0.62
N HIS A 2 6.79 -17.70 -0.28
CA HIS A 2 5.93 -16.87 -1.13
C HIS A 2 6.81 -16.23 -2.21
N HIS A 3 6.55 -16.62 -3.46
CA HIS A 3 7.27 -16.12 -4.63
C HIS A 3 6.81 -14.67 -4.90
N CYS A 4 7.54 -13.68 -4.37
CA CYS A 4 7.34 -12.29 -4.72
C CYS A 4 7.80 -12.08 -6.17
N ILE A 5 6.88 -12.18 -7.12
CA ILE A 5 7.12 -11.83 -8.53
C ILE A 5 7.71 -10.42 -8.57
N GLY A 6 8.93 -10.31 -9.07
CA GLY A 6 9.71 -9.07 -9.12
C GLY A 6 8.97 -7.97 -9.87
N ARG A 7 8.27 -7.09 -9.15
CA ARG A 7 7.69 -5.89 -9.73
C ARG A 7 8.84 -4.94 -10.05
N ARG A 8 9.15 -4.76 -11.34
CA ARG A 8 9.99 -3.63 -11.77
C ARG A 8 9.31 -2.34 -11.29
N ARG A 9 10.03 -1.50 -10.55
CA ARG A 9 9.52 -0.19 -10.13
C ARG A 9 9.13 0.58 -11.38
N HIS A 10 7.88 1.03 -11.44
CA HIS A 10 7.44 1.90 -12.53
C HIS A 10 8.22 3.22 -12.43
N PRO A 11 8.81 3.73 -13.54
CA PRO A 11 9.57 4.98 -13.52
C PRO A 11 8.76 6.16 -12.95
N ALA A 12 7.43 6.13 -13.10
CA ALA A 12 6.53 7.13 -12.51
C ALA A 12 6.62 7.24 -10.97
N ALA A 13 6.94 6.16 -10.23
CA ALA A 13 7.06 6.25 -8.77
C ALA A 13 8.20 7.19 -8.34
N ARG A 14 9.27 7.25 -9.13
CA ARG A 14 10.35 8.22 -8.92
C ARG A 14 9.88 9.65 -9.20
N LEU A 15 9.17 9.85 -10.32
CA LEU A 15 8.65 11.15 -10.73
C LEU A 15 7.70 11.75 -9.70
N VAL A 16 6.78 10.95 -9.15
CA VAL A 16 5.86 11.40 -8.09
C VAL A 16 6.63 11.82 -6.84
N GLY A 17 7.62 11.02 -6.42
CA GLY A 17 8.44 11.36 -5.26
C GLY A 17 9.25 12.64 -5.46
N ASP A 18 9.78 12.87 -6.66
CA ASP A 18 10.51 14.09 -7.01
C ASP A 18 9.57 15.31 -7.03
N ALA A 19 8.40 15.21 -7.67
CA ALA A 19 7.41 16.28 -7.75
C ALA A 19 6.86 16.71 -6.38
N LEU A 20 6.78 15.77 -5.43
CA LEU A 20 6.33 16.04 -4.05
C LEU A 20 7.48 16.39 -3.09
N GLY A 21 8.73 16.47 -3.58
CA GLY A 21 9.89 16.79 -2.74
C GLY A 21 10.20 15.75 -1.66
N LEU A 22 9.77 14.49 -1.83
CA LEU A 22 9.99 13.44 -0.83
C LEU A 22 11.46 13.03 -0.81
N ALA A 23 12.09 13.00 0.37
CA ALA A 23 13.45 12.48 0.52
C ALA A 23 13.54 11.03 0.01
N SER A 24 14.64 10.66 -0.64
CA SER A 24 14.84 9.30 -1.18
C SER A 24 14.74 8.20 -0.10
N THR A 25 15.13 8.52 1.13
CA THR A 25 15.01 7.66 2.32
C THR A 25 13.56 7.40 2.76
N ARG A 26 12.60 8.22 2.28
CA ARG A 26 11.15 8.03 2.51
C ARG A 26 10.44 7.40 1.30
N ARG A 27 11.19 6.86 0.33
CA ARG A 27 10.65 6.22 -0.89
C ARG A 27 10.97 4.72 -0.89
N PHE A 28 10.03 3.94 -0.34
CA PHE A 28 10.22 2.51 -0.12
C PHE A 28 10.02 1.68 -1.41
N PRO A 29 10.68 0.51 -1.52
CA PRO A 29 10.50 -0.42 -2.66
C PRO A 29 9.13 -1.09 -2.70
N GLY A 30 8.47 -1.15 -1.56
CA GLY A 30 7.15 -1.73 -1.36
C GLY A 30 6.64 -1.31 0.01
N TRP A 31 5.37 -1.60 0.27
CA TRP A 31 4.74 -1.30 1.57
C TRP A 31 5.34 -2.17 2.68
N GLU A 32 5.86 -3.35 2.34
CA GLU A 32 6.51 -4.28 3.26
C GLU A 32 7.71 -3.61 3.94
N ALA A 33 8.58 -2.99 3.13
CA ALA A 33 9.76 -2.28 3.63
C ALA A 33 9.41 -0.99 4.38
N MET A 34 8.26 -0.39 4.10
CA MET A 34 7.77 0.78 4.83
C MET A 34 7.30 0.40 6.23
N PHE A 35 6.50 -0.67 6.36
CA PHE A 35 5.94 -1.10 7.65
C PHE A 35 6.90 -1.95 8.50
N SER A 36 8.01 -2.43 7.95
CA SER A 36 9.08 -3.05 8.75
C SER A 36 9.92 -2.04 9.55
N GLY A 37 9.81 -0.75 9.23
CA GLY A 37 10.53 0.33 9.91
C GLY A 37 9.75 0.95 11.07
N GLN A 38 10.27 2.06 11.62
CA GLN A 38 9.54 2.85 12.60
C GLN A 38 8.31 3.51 11.97
N ARG A 39 7.23 3.63 12.73
CA ARG A 39 6.02 4.35 12.34
C ARG A 39 6.35 5.78 11.89
N LEU A 40 5.87 6.15 10.69
CA LEU A 40 6.20 7.42 10.03
C LEU A 40 5.11 8.49 10.15
N GLY A 41 3.92 8.12 10.63
CA GLY A 41 2.79 9.03 10.80
C GLY A 41 1.56 8.32 11.36
N ASP A 42 0.43 9.04 11.44
CA ASP A 42 -0.76 8.54 12.10
C ASP A 42 -1.69 7.72 11.19
N VAL A 43 -1.71 8.08 9.90
CA VAL A 43 -2.64 7.54 8.89
C VAL A 43 -1.86 6.92 7.74
N ALA A 44 -2.33 5.77 7.26
CA ALA A 44 -1.89 5.14 6.02
C ALA A 44 -3.03 5.15 4.99
N ILE A 45 -2.76 5.71 3.80
CA ILE A 45 -3.69 5.68 2.66
C ILE A 45 -3.25 4.54 1.74
N VAL A 46 -4.12 3.54 1.57
CA VAL A 46 -3.85 2.36 0.75
C VAL A 46 -4.65 2.47 -0.55
N ALA A 47 -3.95 2.91 -1.60
CA ALA A 47 -4.49 3.11 -2.95
C ALA A 47 -3.81 2.20 -3.98
N THR A 48 -3.49 0.96 -3.59
CA THR A 48 -2.97 -0.05 -4.53
C THR A 48 -4.11 -0.68 -5.34
N GLU A 49 -3.75 -1.38 -6.42
CA GLU A 49 -4.69 -2.13 -7.27
C GLU A 49 -5.62 -3.04 -6.44
N SER A 50 -6.85 -3.24 -6.90
CA SER A 50 -7.92 -3.93 -6.17
C SER A 50 -7.55 -5.31 -5.62
N GLN A 51 -6.75 -6.09 -6.35
CA GLN A 51 -6.33 -7.42 -5.90
C GLN A 51 -5.19 -7.38 -4.86
N ALA A 52 -4.47 -6.27 -4.74
CA ALA A 52 -3.26 -6.14 -3.92
C ALA A 52 -3.42 -5.18 -2.72
N ARG A 53 -4.63 -4.71 -2.41
CA ARG A 53 -4.86 -3.71 -1.35
C ARG A 53 -5.09 -4.25 0.05
N LEU A 54 -5.60 -5.49 0.16
CA LEU A 54 -5.92 -6.05 1.47
C LEU A 54 -4.67 -6.26 2.32
N GLN A 55 -3.61 -6.82 1.75
CA GLN A 55 -2.36 -7.10 2.47
C GLN A 55 -1.69 -5.83 3.05
N PRO A 56 -1.45 -4.74 2.29
CA PRO A 56 -0.91 -3.51 2.85
C PRO A 56 -1.84 -2.85 3.87
N ALA A 57 -3.16 -2.94 3.71
CA ALA A 57 -4.12 -2.38 4.66
C ALA A 57 -4.04 -3.09 6.01
N LEU A 58 -3.99 -4.43 6.01
CA LEU A 58 -3.83 -5.22 7.23
C LEU A 58 -2.48 -4.95 7.90
N ALA A 59 -1.40 -4.88 7.12
CA ALA A 59 -0.08 -4.54 7.65
C ALA A 59 -0.04 -3.14 8.30
N ALA A 60 -0.71 -2.15 7.69
CA ALA A 60 -0.84 -0.81 8.25
C ALA A 60 -1.63 -0.81 9.57
N LEU A 61 -2.76 -1.53 9.65
CA LEU A 61 -3.54 -1.67 10.88
C LEU A 61 -2.70 -2.33 11.99
N GLN A 62 -1.98 -3.41 11.67
CA GLN A 62 -1.09 -4.10 12.61
C GLN A 62 0.05 -3.21 13.10
N ALA A 63 0.56 -2.33 12.23
CA ALA A 63 1.58 -1.34 12.58
C ALA A 63 1.01 -0.10 13.32
N GLY A 64 -0.28 -0.10 13.68
CA GLY A 64 -0.91 0.94 14.50
C GLY A 64 -1.34 2.19 13.74
N TYR A 65 -1.51 2.12 12.42
CA TYR A 65 -2.03 3.23 11.62
C TYR A 65 -3.56 3.24 11.60
N HIS A 66 -4.14 4.45 11.54
CA HIS A 66 -5.49 4.60 10.99
C HIS A 66 -5.43 4.38 9.48
N VAL A 67 -6.36 3.60 8.92
CA VAL A 67 -6.30 3.22 7.51
C VAL A 67 -7.44 3.84 6.72
N VAL A 68 -7.07 4.56 5.66
CA VAL A 68 -7.97 4.93 4.56
C VAL A 68 -7.70 3.94 3.43
N LEU A 69 -8.62 3.02 3.23
CA LEU A 69 -8.54 2.02 2.16
C LEU A 69 -9.36 2.51 0.98
N ASP A 70 -8.73 2.68 -0.18
CA ASP A 70 -9.48 2.79 -1.43
C ASP A 70 -10.24 1.48 -1.60
N VAL A 71 -11.56 1.50 -1.44
CA VAL A 71 -12.45 0.40 -1.81
C VAL A 71 -12.94 0.72 -3.21
N PRO A 72 -12.97 -0.26 -4.15
CA PRO A 72 -13.44 0.07 -5.47
C PRO A 72 -14.89 0.55 -5.32
N ASN A 73 -15.18 1.63 -6.01
CA ASN A 73 -16.52 2.11 -6.29
C ASN A 73 -17.41 0.92 -6.65
N TRP A 74 -18.32 0.60 -5.72
CA TRP A 74 -19.52 -0.22 -5.84
C TRP A 74 -19.58 -1.07 -7.13
N ARG A 75 -19.19 -2.33 -7.01
CA ARG A 75 -19.85 -3.42 -7.74
C ARG A 75 -20.60 -4.19 -6.66
N PRO A 76 -21.91 -4.45 -6.76
CA PRO A 76 -22.53 -5.40 -5.85
C PRO A 76 -21.93 -6.77 -6.17
N ALA A 77 -20.83 -7.12 -5.49
CA ALA A 77 -20.47 -8.51 -5.30
C ALA A 77 -21.55 -9.07 -4.36
N PRO A 78 -22.19 -10.20 -4.68
CA PRO A 78 -23.13 -10.80 -3.76
C PRO A 78 -22.40 -11.04 -2.43
N TRP A 79 -23.12 -10.84 -1.32
CA TRP A 79 -22.61 -10.88 0.05
C TRP A 79 -21.87 -12.19 0.42
N ASN A 80 -22.02 -13.23 -0.40
CA ASN A 80 -21.34 -14.52 -0.30
C ASN A 80 -20.02 -14.62 -1.09
N ALA A 81 -19.51 -13.54 -1.69
CA ALA A 81 -18.25 -13.59 -2.44
C ALA A 81 -16.99 -13.51 -1.54
N TRP A 82 -17.18 -13.37 -0.23
CA TRP A 82 -16.12 -13.16 0.76
C TRP A 82 -16.11 -14.21 1.89
N PHE A 83 -17.00 -15.21 1.83
CA PHE A 83 -17.14 -16.35 2.75
C PHE A 83 -17.28 -17.63 1.93
#